data_AF-A0A923XDN7-F1
#
_entry.id   AF-A0A923XDN7-F1
#
_cell.length_a   1.000
_cell.length_b   1.000
_cell.length_c   1.000
_cell.angle_alpha   90.00
_cell.angle_beta   90.00
_cell.angle_gamma   90.00
#
_symmetry.space_group_name_H-M   'P 1'
#
loop_
_entity.id
_entity.type
_entity.pdbx_description
1 polymer ?
#
loop_
_entity_poly.entity_id
_entity_poly.type
_entity_poly.pdbx_seq_one_letter_code
_entity_poly.pdbx_strand_id
1 'polypeptide(L)'
;MNSGDIRQLKPFLSLLFIIFTLLGLVFIKMEERRMSYVVLKSTREYKKNSEIARQKEISLAKSLRPQLMETVAMQRLTMRKIKPGQIINLTAPQAASMTVNKPLAQNKNLNDSVVNP
;
A
#
# COMPACT_ATOMS: atom_id res chain seq x y z
N MET A 1 -1.31 61.67 -6.34
CA MET A 1 -0.03 61.24 -6.95
C MET A 1 0.12 62.00 -8.26
N ASN A 2 1.18 62.78 -8.40
CA ASN A 2 1.38 63.67 -9.55
C ASN A 2 1.51 62.85 -10.83
N SER A 3 0.77 63.21 -11.88
CA SER A 3 0.80 62.52 -13.18
C SER A 3 2.16 62.61 -13.89
N GLY A 4 3.04 63.52 -13.45
CA GLY A 4 4.42 63.65 -13.90
C GLY A 4 5.33 62.49 -13.47
N ASP A 5 5.17 61.99 -12.24
CA ASP A 5 6.00 60.92 -11.67
C ASP A 5 5.76 59.59 -12.40
N ILE A 6 4.51 59.33 -12.78
CA ILE A 6 4.10 58.14 -13.52
C ILE A 6 4.72 58.09 -14.93
N ARG A 7 4.94 59.25 -15.56
CA ARG A 7 5.61 59.31 -16.88
C ARG A 7 7.11 59.02 -16.78
N GLN A 8 7.76 59.34 -15.67
CA GLN A 8 9.18 59.03 -15.43
C GLN A 8 9.42 57.56 -15.05
N LEU A 9 8.43 56.88 -14.46
CA LEU A 9 8.52 55.46 -14.09
C LEU A 9 8.37 54.47 -15.27
N LYS A 10 7.73 54.88 -16.38
CA LYS A 10 7.55 54.05 -17.58
C LYS A 10 8.84 53.44 -18.16
N PRO A 11 9.92 54.21 -18.40
CA PRO A 11 11.17 53.65 -18.91
C PRO A 11 11.83 52.66 -17.94
N PHE A 12 11.74 52.92 -16.63
CA PHE A 12 12.27 52.02 -15.61
C PHE A 12 11.52 50.69 -15.57
N LEU A 13 10.19 50.74 -15.65
CA LEU A 13 9.36 49.54 -15.67
C LEU A 13 9.56 48.71 -16.95
N SER A 14 9.76 49.38 -18.09
CA SER A 14 10.10 48.73 -19.36
C SER A 14 11.43 47.97 -19.27
N LEU A 15 12.47 48.63 -18.74
CA LEU A 15 13.79 48.01 -18.53
C LEU A 15 13.71 46.82 -17.56
N LEU A 16 12.96 46.99 -16.47
CA LEU A 16 12.73 45.94 -15.48
C LEU A 16 12.07 44.71 -16.12
N PHE A 17 11.06 44.93 -16.97
CA PHE A 17 10.39 43.84 -17.68
C PHE A 17 11.32 43.10 -18.65
N ILE A 18 12.19 43.84 -19.34
CA ILE A 18 13.21 43.23 -20.22
C ILE A 18 14.16 42.36 -19.41
N ILE A 19 14.63 42.82 -18.25
CA ILE A 19 15.53 42.03 -17.38
C ILE A 19 14.82 40.79 -16.84
N PHE A 20 13.59 40.93 -16.35
CA PHE A 20 12.81 39.79 -15.84
C PHE A 20 12.52 38.76 -16.92
N THR A 21 12.16 39.20 -18.13
CA THR A 21 11.90 38.27 -19.23
C THR A 21 13.16 37.55 -19.67
N LEU A 22 14.32 38.23 -19.73
CA LEU A 22 15.60 37.60 -20.03
C LEU A 22 15.97 36.55 -18.96
N LEU A 23 15.86 36.91 -17.69
CA LEU A 23 16.13 35.99 -16.57
C LEU A 23 15.15 34.81 -16.59
N GLY A 24 13.86 35.08 -16.77
CA GLY A 24 12.82 34.05 -16.84
C GLY A 24 13.08 33.03 -17.94
N LEU A 25 13.53 33.48 -19.11
CA LEU A 25 13.86 32.60 -20.24
C LEU A 25 15.06 31.68 -19.92
N VAL A 26 16.08 32.21 -19.24
CA VAL A 26 17.22 31.42 -18.76
C VAL A 26 16.80 30.41 -17.71
N PHE A 27 15.95 30.81 -16.76
CA PHE A 27 15.42 29.90 -15.72
C PHE A 27 14.60 28.77 -16.34
N ILE A 28 13.70 29.07 -17.29
CA ILE A 28 12.91 28.05 -17.99
C ILE A 28 13.83 27.03 -18.68
N LYS A 29 14.87 27.50 -19.39
CA LYS A 29 15.83 26.61 -20.06
C LYS A 29 16.64 25.75 -19.10
N MET A 30 17.03 26.30 -17.95
CA MET A 30 17.73 25.55 -16.91
C MET A 30 16.82 24.52 -16.23
N GLU A 31 15.56 24.87 -15.99
CA GLU A 31 14.59 23.98 -15.34
C GLU A 31 14.19 22.82 -16.25
N GLU A 32 14.00 23.06 -17.55
CA GLU A 32 13.72 22.00 -18.53
C GLU A 32 14.85 20.95 -18.56
N ARG A 33 16.11 21.40 -18.57
CA ARG A 33 17.27 20.51 -18.53
C ARG A 33 17.32 19.71 -17.22
N ARG A 34 17.07 20.37 -16.08
CA ARG A 34 17.05 19.72 -14.76
C ARG A 34 15.94 18.66 -14.68
N MET A 35 14.72 19.02 -15.08
CA MET A 35 13.56 18.13 -15.04
C MET A 35 13.77 16.92 -15.96
N SER A 36 14.35 17.13 -17.15
CA SER A 36 14.69 16.05 -18.07
C SER A 36 15.61 15.00 -17.45
N TYR A 37 16.64 15.42 -16.71
CA TYR A 37 17.54 14.48 -16.02
C TYR A 37 16.84 13.73 -14.88
N VAL A 38 15.97 14.41 -14.14
CA VAL A 38 15.19 13.78 -13.05
C VAL A 38 14.24 12.73 -13.61
N VAL A 39 13.52 13.02 -14.69
CA VAL A 39 12.60 12.07 -15.34
C VAL A 39 13.37 10.87 -15.88
N LEU A 40 14.50 11.08 -16.56
CA LEU A 40 15.33 9.97 -17.06
C LEU A 40 15.84 9.08 -15.93
N LYS A 41 16.28 9.67 -14.81
CA LYS A 41 16.69 8.92 -13.63
C LYS A 41 15.51 8.14 -13.04
N SER A 42 14.36 8.78 -12.86
CA SER A 42 13.14 8.18 -12.31
C SER A 42 12.67 7.00 -13.16
N THR A 43 12.68 7.12 -14.49
CA THR A 43 12.29 6.03 -15.40
C THR A 43 13.23 4.84 -15.29
N ARG A 44 14.54 5.08 -15.15
CA ARG A 44 15.52 3.99 -14.95
C ARG A 44 15.33 3.28 -13.63
N GLU A 45 15.12 4.04 -12.55
CA GLU A 45 14.87 3.48 -11.21
C GLU A 45 13.56 2.70 -11.16
N TYR A 46 12.49 3.22 -11.78
CA TYR A 46 11.22 2.53 -11.89
C TYR A 46 11.34 1.20 -12.65
N LYS A 47 12.01 1.21 -13.81
CA LYS A 47 12.23 -0.02 -14.60
C LYS A 47 13.01 -1.07 -13.80
N LYS A 48 14.08 -0.67 -13.12
CA LYS A 48 14.87 -1.56 -12.25
C LYS A 48 14.01 -2.16 -11.13
N ASN A 49 13.21 -1.33 -10.45
CA ASN A 49 12.36 -1.79 -9.36
C ASN A 49 11.25 -2.72 -9.84
N SER A 50 10.66 -2.47 -11.01
CA SER A 50 9.66 -3.35 -11.63
C SER A 50 10.25 -4.72 -11.97
N GLU A 51 11.47 -4.78 -12.51
CA GLU A 51 12.15 -6.04 -12.79
C GLU A 51 12.46 -6.83 -11.50
N ILE A 52 12.93 -6.15 -10.44
CA ILE A 52 13.15 -6.78 -9.13
C ILE A 52 11.85 -7.33 -8.54
N ALA A 53 10.75 -6.57 -8.61
CA ALA A 53 9.45 -7.01 -8.13
C ALA A 53 8.99 -8.28 -8.85
N ARG A 54 9.10 -8.30 -10.20
CA ARG A 54 8.77 -9.46 -11.02
C ARG A 54 9.64 -10.67 -10.69
N GLN A 55 10.94 -10.48 -10.46
CA GLN A 55 11.83 -11.57 -10.04
C GLN A 55 11.44 -12.15 -8.67
N LYS A 56 11.09 -11.29 -7.70
CA LYS A 56 10.61 -11.72 -6.38
C LYS A 56 9.31 -12.51 -6.47
N GLU A 57 8.38 -12.05 -7.29
CA GLU A 57 7.11 -12.75 -7.55
C GLU A 57 7.35 -14.14 -8.15
N ILE A 58 8.21 -14.24 -9.18
CA ILE A 58 8.58 -15.53 -9.78
C ILE A 58 9.26 -16.43 -8.75
N SER A 59 10.14 -15.89 -7.91
CA SER A 59 10.82 -16.66 -6.86
C SER A 59 9.83 -17.20 -5.82
N LEU A 60 8.87 -16.37 -5.40
CA LEU A 60 7.80 -16.76 -4.49
C LEU A 60 6.89 -17.82 -5.11
N ALA A 61 6.49 -17.65 -6.37
CA ALA A 61 5.71 -18.66 -7.08
C ALA A 61 6.45 -20.00 -7.21
N LYS A 62 7.79 -19.96 -7.37
CA LYS A 62 8.63 -21.17 -7.40
C LYS A 62 8.72 -21.86 -6.03
N SER A 63 8.80 -21.11 -4.93
CA SER A 63 8.88 -21.69 -3.58
C SER A 63 7.53 -22.22 -3.09
N LEU A 64 6.43 -21.61 -3.52
CA LEU A 64 5.07 -22.04 -3.20
C LEU A 64 4.56 -23.21 -4.07
N ARG A 65 5.42 -23.81 -4.90
CA ARG A 65 5.03 -25.00 -5.68
C ARG A 65 4.53 -26.09 -4.74
N PRO A 66 3.39 -26.75 -5.03
CA PRO A 66 2.80 -27.74 -4.13
C PRO A 66 3.76 -28.87 -3.73
N GLN A 67 4.57 -29.32 -4.69
CA GLN A 67 5.60 -30.35 -4.47
C GLN A 67 6.64 -29.95 -3.43
N LEU A 68 6.99 -28.66 -3.37
CA LEU A 68 8.00 -28.11 -2.46
C LEU A 68 7.37 -27.73 -1.12
N MET A 69 6.13 -27.25 -1.13
CA MET A 69 5.32 -27.07 0.09
C MET A 69 5.11 -28.40 0.81
N GLU A 70 4.86 -29.49 0.08
CA GLU A 70 4.68 -30.83 0.64
C GLU A 70 5.97 -31.33 1.32
N THR A 71 7.14 -31.14 0.70
CA THR A 71 8.41 -31.54 1.31
C THR A 71 8.73 -30.73 2.57
N VAL A 72 8.51 -29.42 2.54
CA VAL A 72 8.69 -28.55 3.72
C VAL A 72 7.70 -28.92 4.83
N ALA A 73 6.44 -29.20 4.49
CA ALA A 73 5.43 -29.68 5.42
C ALA A 73 5.79 -31.02 6.07
N MET A 74 6.26 -31.99 5.28
CA MET A 74 6.70 -33.29 5.79
C MET A 74 7.92 -33.13 6.72
N GLN A 75 8.85 -32.23 6.39
CA GLN A 75 10.09 -32.03 7.15
C GLN A 75 9.92 -31.20 8.43
N ARG A 76 9.13 -30.12 8.39
CA ARG A 76 9.02 -29.14 9.49
C ARG A 76 7.73 -29.24 10.28
N LEU A 77 6.65 -29.70 9.66
CA LEU A 77 5.31 -29.75 10.28
C LEU A 77 4.86 -31.19 10.59
N THR A 78 5.72 -32.19 10.38
CA THR A 78 5.42 -33.63 10.62
C THR A 78 4.12 -34.10 9.96
N MET A 79 3.69 -33.44 8.87
CA MET A 79 2.45 -33.79 8.20
C MET A 79 2.64 -35.11 7.43
N ARG A 80 1.82 -36.11 7.74
CA ARG A 80 1.78 -37.38 7.01
C ARG A 80 0.91 -37.22 5.76
N LYS A 81 1.31 -37.86 4.64
CA LYS A 81 0.49 -37.96 3.42
C LYS A 81 -0.89 -38.51 3.76
N ILE A 82 -1.93 -37.75 3.44
CA ILE A 82 -3.32 -38.07 3.77
C ILE A 82 -3.73 -39.30 2.94
N LYS A 83 -4.23 -40.35 3.60
CA LYS A 83 -4.78 -41.54 2.94
C LYS A 83 -6.30 -41.38 2.80
N PRO A 84 -6.91 -41.86 1.69
CA PRO A 84 -8.36 -41.83 1.54
C PRO A 84 -9.04 -42.61 2.69
N GLY A 85 -10.00 -41.98 3.37
CA GLY A 85 -10.72 -42.56 4.54
C GLY A 85 -10.16 -42.17 5.92
N GLN A 86 -9.11 -41.35 6.00
CA GLN A 86 -8.56 -40.88 7.27
C GLN A 86 -9.38 -39.72 7.86
N ILE A 87 -9.90 -39.88 9.08
CA ILE A 87 -10.63 -38.83 9.80
C ILE A 87 -9.61 -37.87 10.44
N ILE A 88 -9.62 -36.60 10.01
CA ILE A 88 -8.76 -35.54 10.56
C ILE A 88 -9.56 -34.82 11.65
N ASN A 89 -9.10 -34.91 12.89
CA ASN A 89 -9.74 -34.21 14.00
C ASN A 89 -9.22 -32.77 14.06
N LEU A 90 -9.94 -31.85 13.40
CA LEU A 90 -9.66 -30.41 13.46
C LEU A 90 -10.18 -29.87 14.79
N THR A 91 -9.43 -30.06 15.88
CA THR A 91 -9.72 -29.32 17.11
C THR A 91 -9.37 -27.86 16.86
N ALA A 92 -10.38 -27.05 16.57
CA ALA A 92 -10.24 -25.62 16.47
C ALA A 92 -9.55 -25.11 17.75
N PRO A 93 -8.36 -24.50 17.67
CA PRO A 93 -7.80 -23.84 18.83
C PRO A 93 -8.77 -22.71 19.20
N GLN A 94 -9.26 -22.73 20.44
CA GLN A 94 -9.89 -21.60 21.10
C GLN A 94 -8.89 -20.43 21.19
N ALA A 95 -8.59 -19.81 20.06
CA ALA A 95 -7.73 -18.65 19.93
C ALA A 95 -8.43 -17.52 19.16
N ALA A 96 -9.76 -17.59 19.04
CA ALA A 96 -10.61 -16.56 18.43
C ALA A 96 -11.65 -15.98 19.40
N SER A 97 -11.53 -16.24 20.71
CA SER A 97 -12.29 -15.53 21.74
C SER A 97 -11.52 -14.29 22.19
N MET A 98 -11.41 -13.30 21.30
CA MET A 98 -11.17 -11.91 21.70
C MET A 98 -12.41 -11.09 21.34
N THR A 99 -13.23 -10.87 22.37
CA THR A 99 -13.99 -9.64 22.64
C THR A 99 -15.10 -9.24 21.67
N VAL A 100 -16.34 -9.70 21.91
CA VAL A 100 -17.54 -8.86 21.74
C VAL A 100 -18.50 -9.13 22.90
N ASN A 101 -18.44 -8.28 23.93
CA ASN A 101 -19.48 -8.20 24.95
C ASN A 101 -20.77 -7.72 24.30
N LYS A 102 -21.82 -8.55 24.34
CA LYS A 102 -23.21 -8.10 24.17
C LYS A 102 -23.99 -8.58 25.40
N PRO A 103 -24.50 -7.68 26.24
CA PRO A 103 -25.04 -8.05 27.54
C PRO A 103 -26.37 -8.80 27.41
N LEU A 104 -26.55 -9.73 28.35
CA LEU A 104 -27.73 -10.56 28.55
C LEU A 104 -29.01 -9.71 28.69
N ALA A 105 -30.07 -10.13 28.01
CA ALA A 105 -31.44 -9.82 28.42
C ALA A 105 -32.39 -10.97 28.07
N GLN A 106 -33.14 -11.39 29.10
CA GLN A 106 -34.40 -12.15 29.09
C GLN A 106 -34.35 -13.67 28.86
N ASN A 107 -34.12 -14.40 29.96
CA ASN A 107 -34.84 -15.66 30.19
C ASN A 107 -36.02 -15.36 31.11
N LYS A 108 -37.24 -15.36 30.57
CA LYS A 108 -38.48 -15.22 31.33
C LYS A 108 -39.04 -16.61 31.59
N ASN A 109 -38.99 -16.99 32.86
CA ASN A 109 -39.76 -18.04 33.55
C ASN A 109 -40.94 -18.63 32.76
N LEU A 110 -40.86 -19.93 32.48
CA LEU A 110 -42.00 -20.85 32.56
C LEU A 110 -41.49 -22.16 33.14
N ASN A 111 -41.61 -22.31 34.46
CA ASN A 111 -41.74 -23.60 35.12
C ASN A 111 -42.41 -23.34 36.48
N ASP A 112 -43.72 -23.09 36.44
CA ASP A 112 -44.61 -23.24 37.59
C ASP A 112 -45.93 -23.83 37.08
N SER A 113 -46.04 -25.15 37.20
CA SER A 113 -47.25 -25.99 37.10
C SER A 113 -46.78 -27.42 37.46
N VAL A 114 -46.47 -27.66 38.73
CA VAL A 114 -47.36 -28.33 39.70
C VAL A 114 -47.47 -29.85 39.46
N VAL A 115 -46.68 -30.57 40.28
CA VAL A 115 -47.04 -31.77 41.08
C VAL A 115 -47.58 -33.02 40.36
N ASN A 116 -46.76 -34.08 40.35
CA ASN A 116 -47.14 -35.50 40.29
C ASN A 116 -47.65 -35.98 41.66
N PRO A 117 -48.32 -37.15 41.77
CA PRO A 117 -49.41 -37.73 40.99
C PRO A 117 -50.80 -37.49 41.63
#